data_AF-A0A957A737-F1
#
_entry.id   AF-A0A957A737-F1
#
_cell.length_a   1.000
_cell.length_b   1.000
_cell.length_c   1.000
_cell.angle_alpha   90.00
_cell.angle_beta   90.00
_cell.angle_gamma   90.00
#
_symmetry.space_group_name_H-M   'P 1'
#
loop_
_entity.id
_entity.type
_entity.pdbx_description
1 polymer ?
#
loop_
_entity_poly.entity_id
_entity_poly.type
_entity_poly.pdbx_seq_one_letter_code
_entity_poly.pdbx_strand_id
1 'polypeptide(L)'
;MNDHVDPELNRAVAEWLEREVGVDRPRRVVRADDREILVSKFEPGFAAQLHRLLDELPELFDEPRVIASYQRMAHELPADTPRVDAWHAAMHAALRTAGERLEIDDSRLAEVRVG
;
A
#
# COMPACT_ATOMS: atom_id res chain seq x y z
N MET A 1 18.13 -13.98 8.44
CA MET A 1 17.53 -15.04 9.27
C MET A 1 16.27 -15.48 8.53
N ASN A 2 16.34 -16.59 7.80
CA ASN A 2 15.17 -17.11 7.08
C ASN A 2 14.33 -17.87 8.09
N ASP A 3 13.33 -17.22 8.67
CA ASP A 3 12.32 -17.90 9.48
C ASP A 3 11.47 -18.76 8.53
N HIS A 4 11.79 -20.04 8.48
CA HIS A 4 10.83 -21.06 8.04
C HIS A 4 9.76 -21.14 9.13
N VAL A 5 8.75 -20.28 8.99
CA VAL A 5 7.56 -20.35 9.83
C VAL A 5 6.88 -21.68 9.59
N ASP A 6 6.57 -22.38 10.68
CA ASP A 6 5.93 -23.68 10.67
C ASP A 6 4.61 -23.64 9.84
N PRO A 7 4.46 -24.52 8.82
CA PRO A 7 3.21 -24.65 8.07
C PRO A 7 1.98 -24.95 8.94
N GLU A 8 2.13 -25.64 10.06
CA GLU A 8 1.03 -25.92 11.00
C GLU A 8 0.61 -24.64 11.74
N LEU A 9 1.56 -23.81 12.16
CA LEU A 9 1.28 -22.51 12.76
C LEU A 9 0.55 -21.58 11.78
N ASN A 10 0.98 -21.54 10.52
CA ASN A 10 0.29 -20.74 9.49
C ASN A 10 -1.18 -21.16 9.33
N ARG A 11 -1.46 -22.48 9.36
CA ARG A 11 -2.83 -23.00 9.28
C ARG A 11 -3.67 -22.62 10.50
N ALA A 12 -3.13 -22.84 11.70
CA ALA A 12 -3.82 -22.53 12.94
C ALA A 12 -4.15 -21.02 13.06
N VAL A 13 -3.21 -20.15 12.67
CA VAL A 13 -3.43 -18.70 12.65
C VAL A 13 -4.45 -18.29 11.61
N ALA A 14 -4.44 -18.90 10.42
CA ALA A 14 -5.43 -18.60 9.39
C ALA A 14 -6.85 -18.97 9.85
N GLU A 15 -7.04 -20.15 10.44
CA GLU A 15 -8.32 -20.59 11.00
C GLU A 15 -8.79 -19.67 12.14
N TRP A 16 -7.88 -19.26 13.02
CA TRP A 16 -8.19 -18.33 14.10
C TRP A 16 -8.61 -16.95 13.59
N LEU A 17 -7.88 -16.42 12.61
CA LEU A 17 -8.19 -15.12 11.97
C LEU A 17 -9.56 -15.12 11.29
N GLU A 18 -9.91 -16.22 10.61
CA GLU A 18 -11.21 -16.36 9.96
C GLU A 18 -12.35 -16.44 10.98
N ARG A 19 -12.20 -17.28 12.01
CA ARG A 19 -13.28 -17.58 12.97
C ARG A 19 -13.51 -16.49 14.01
N GLU A 20 -12.44 -15.95 14.59
CA GLU A 20 -12.53 -15.08 15.76
C GLU A 20 -12.43 -13.60 15.38
N VAL A 21 -11.70 -13.27 14.30
CA VAL A 21 -11.43 -11.89 13.87
C VAL A 21 -12.23 -11.49 12.63
N GLY A 22 -12.76 -12.47 11.87
CA GLY A 22 -13.50 -12.22 10.64
C GLY A 22 -12.62 -11.77 9.47
N VAL A 23 -11.35 -12.17 9.46
CA VAL A 23 -10.44 -11.89 8.34
C VAL A 23 -10.56 -13.01 7.31
N ASP A 24 -11.25 -12.72 6.22
CA ASP A 24 -11.55 -13.65 5.12
C ASP A 24 -10.45 -13.75 4.05
N ARG A 25 -9.54 -12.78 4.01
CA ARG A 25 -8.42 -12.75 3.06
C ARG A 25 -7.17 -13.40 3.65
N PRO A 26 -6.37 -14.12 2.85
CA PRO A 26 -5.14 -14.75 3.30
C PRO A 26 -4.22 -13.79 4.07
N ARG A 27 -3.68 -14.29 5.18
CA ARG A 27 -2.63 -13.64 5.98
C ARG A 27 -1.50 -14.64 6.16
N ARG A 28 -0.28 -14.14 6.14
CA ARG A 28 0.93 -14.94 6.34
C ARG A 28 1.58 -14.55 7.65
N VAL A 29 1.97 -15.54 8.45
CA VAL A 29 2.79 -15.28 9.63
C VAL A 29 4.19 -14.85 9.19
N VAL A 30 4.64 -13.69 9.64
CA VAL A 30 5.96 -13.13 9.30
C VAL A 30 6.94 -13.18 10.45
N ARG A 31 6.43 -13.27 11.70
CA ARG A 31 7.21 -13.47 12.91
C ARG A 31 6.32 -14.11 13.96
N ALA A 32 6.86 -15.02 14.74
CA ALA A 32 6.19 -15.56 15.92
C ALA A 32 7.23 -15.69 17.05
N ASP A 33 6.82 -15.34 18.26
CA ASP A 33 7.54 -15.65 19.49
C ASP A 33 6.55 -16.18 20.55
N ASP A 34 7.05 -16.42 21.77
CA ASP A 34 6.25 -16.99 22.87
C ASP A 34 5.09 -16.09 23.33
N ARG A 35 5.01 -14.84 22.85
CA ARG A 35 4.03 -13.83 23.29
C ARG A 35 3.18 -13.29 22.16
N GLU A 36 3.70 -13.19 20.94
CA GLU A 36 2.99 -12.57 19.83
C GLU A 36 3.24 -13.23 18.48
N ILE A 37 2.25 -13.11 17.61
CA ILE A 37 2.30 -13.52 16.20
C ILE A 37 2.06 -12.29 15.36
N LEU A 38 3.04 -11.92 14.55
CA LEU A 38 2.90 -10.88 13.54
C LEU A 38 2.45 -11.52 12.23
N VAL A 39 1.35 -11.02 11.68
CA VAL A 39 0.81 -11.45 10.39
C VAL A 39 0.85 -10.32 9.37
N SER A 40 1.09 -10.66 8.11
CA SER A 40 1.08 -9.73 6.98
C SER A 40 -0.02 -10.08 5.98
N LYS A 41 -0.66 -9.04 5.45
CA LYS A 41 -1.57 -9.13 4.30
C LYS A 41 -0.86 -9.12 2.94
N PHE A 42 0.48 -8.99 2.95
CA PHE A 42 1.29 -8.84 1.76
C PHE A 42 2.22 -10.04 1.54
N GLU A 43 2.42 -10.35 0.27
CA GLU A 43 3.29 -11.43 -0.20
C GLU A 43 4.77 -11.20 0.18
N PRO A 44 5.59 -12.27 0.26
CA PRO A 44 7.03 -12.12 0.41
C PRO A 44 7.61 -11.20 -0.67
N GLY A 45 8.50 -10.31 -0.28
CA GLY A 45 9.13 -9.36 -1.22
C GLY A 45 8.31 -8.12 -1.53
N PHE A 46 7.08 -7.97 -1.00
CA PHE A 46 6.25 -6.78 -1.21
C PHE A 46 6.99 -5.48 -0.91
N ALA A 47 7.61 -5.33 0.26
CA ALA A 47 8.31 -4.10 0.62
C ALA A 47 9.46 -3.76 -0.33
N ALA A 48 10.24 -4.77 -0.74
CA ALA A 48 11.31 -4.57 -1.72
C ALA A 48 10.79 -4.23 -3.12
N GLN A 49 9.61 -4.74 -3.47
CA GLN A 49 8.95 -4.40 -4.73
C GLN A 49 8.34 -2.99 -4.68
N LEU A 50 7.70 -2.63 -3.57
CA LEU A 50 7.19 -1.28 -3.32
C LEU A 50 8.32 -0.25 -3.38
N HIS A 51 9.44 -0.50 -2.69
CA HIS A 51 10.58 0.44 -2.72
C HIS A 51 11.14 0.62 -4.13
N ARG A 52 11.32 -0.48 -4.90
CA ARG A 52 11.75 -0.37 -6.31
C ARG A 52 10.76 0.45 -7.15
N LEU A 53 9.47 0.25 -6.92
CA LEU A 53 8.43 1.03 -7.60
C LEU A 53 8.49 2.52 -7.21
N LEU A 54 8.73 2.82 -5.94
CA LEU A 54 8.90 4.21 -5.47
C LEU A 54 10.18 4.86 -6.04
N ASP A 55 11.26 4.09 -6.22
CA ASP A 55 12.49 4.56 -6.87
C ASP A 55 12.25 4.97 -8.33
N GLU A 56 11.28 4.37 -9.01
CA GLU A 56 10.86 4.72 -10.38
C GLU A 56 9.94 5.96 -10.43
N LEU A 57 9.46 6.43 -9.27
CA LEU A 57 8.48 7.51 -9.12
C LEU A 57 9.03 8.71 -8.32
N PRO A 58 10.25 9.24 -8.61
CA PRO A 58 10.86 10.31 -7.81
C PRO A 58 10.04 11.60 -7.82
N GLU A 59 9.23 11.84 -8.85
CA GLU A 59 8.37 13.02 -8.94
C GLU A 59 7.27 13.07 -7.87
N LEU A 60 6.92 11.93 -7.26
CA LEU A 60 5.96 11.89 -6.14
C LEU A 60 6.56 12.43 -4.83
N PHE A 61 7.89 12.57 -4.79
CA PHE A 61 8.64 13.08 -3.65
C PHE A 61 9.27 14.46 -3.93
N ASP A 62 9.04 15.01 -5.13
CA ASP A 62 9.44 16.37 -5.51
C ASP A 62 8.41 17.37 -4.95
N GLU A 63 8.75 18.01 -3.82
CA GLU A 63 7.86 18.92 -3.08
C GLU A 63 7.22 20.00 -3.98
N PRO A 64 7.97 20.76 -4.80
CA PRO A 64 7.38 21.69 -5.78
C PRO A 64 6.32 21.07 -6.69
N ARG A 65 6.57 19.87 -7.22
CA ARG A 65 5.60 19.18 -8.10
C ARG A 65 4.36 18.73 -7.35
N VAL A 66 4.56 18.21 -6.15
CA VAL A 66 3.50 17.76 -5.25
C VAL A 66 2.58 18.93 -4.87
N ILE A 67 3.17 20.07 -4.50
CA ILE A 67 2.44 21.31 -4.21
C ILE A 67 1.64 21.77 -5.44
N ALA A 68 2.26 21.81 -6.62
CA ALA A 68 1.58 22.20 -7.85
C ALA A 68 0.42 21.25 -8.20
N SER A 69 0.60 19.94 -8.01
CA SER A 69 -0.46 18.95 -8.25
C SER A 69 -1.62 19.14 -7.29
N TYR A 70 -1.34 19.37 -6.00
CA TYR A 70 -2.35 19.66 -4.99
C TYR A 70 -3.10 20.97 -5.32
N GLN A 71 -2.39 22.05 -5.64
CA GLN A 71 -3.01 23.35 -5.94
C GLN A 71 -3.94 23.27 -7.15
N ARG A 72 -3.52 22.58 -8.21
CA ARG A 72 -4.36 22.32 -9.39
C ARG A 72 -5.63 21.58 -8.99
N MET A 73 -5.50 20.47 -8.26
CA MET A 73 -6.65 19.66 -7.85
C MET A 73 -7.60 20.41 -6.91
N ALA A 74 -7.06 21.17 -5.95
CA ALA A 74 -7.85 22.00 -5.05
C ALA A 74 -8.61 23.12 -5.78
N HIS A 75 -8.13 23.56 -6.95
CA HIS A 75 -8.83 24.54 -7.79
C HIS A 75 -9.91 23.90 -8.68
N GLU A 76 -9.70 22.65 -9.12
CA GLU A 76 -10.64 21.91 -9.98
C GLU A 76 -11.83 21.33 -9.20
N LEU A 77 -11.64 21.03 -7.91
CA LEU A 77 -12.66 20.47 -7.04
C LEU A 77 -13.59 21.55 -6.45
N PRO A 78 -14.81 21.18 -6.02
CA PRO A 78 -15.72 22.09 -5.33
C PRO A 78 -15.05 22.79 -4.14
N ALA A 79 -15.36 24.07 -3.92
CA ALA A 79 -14.71 24.90 -2.90
C ALA A 79 -14.94 24.41 -1.46
N ASP A 80 -15.98 23.60 -1.24
CA ASP A 80 -16.30 22.94 0.03
C ASP A 80 -15.62 21.58 0.22
N THR A 81 -14.83 21.14 -0.76
CA THR A 81 -14.08 19.87 -0.66
C THR A 81 -13.06 19.94 0.48
N PRO A 82 -13.05 18.98 1.41
CA PRO A 82 -12.05 18.91 2.45
C PRO A 82 -10.63 18.86 1.88
N ARG A 83 -9.69 19.57 2.53
CA ARG A 83 -8.28 19.62 2.14
C ARG A 83 -7.66 18.24 1.92
N VAL A 84 -7.99 17.28 2.79
CA VAL A 84 -7.50 15.90 2.71
C VAL A 84 -8.00 15.19 1.46
N ASP A 85 -9.24 15.43 1.04
CA ASP A 85 -9.81 14.78 -0.12
C ASP A 85 -9.21 15.36 -1.41
N ALA A 86 -8.99 16.68 -1.45
CA ALA A 86 -8.26 17.32 -2.54
C ALA A 86 -6.81 16.82 -2.66
N TRP A 87 -6.16 16.58 -1.53
CA TRP A 87 -4.84 15.95 -1.47
C TRP A 87 -4.85 14.52 -2.01
N HIS A 88 -5.78 13.66 -1.55
CA HIS A 88 -5.90 12.29 -2.04
C HIS A 88 -6.16 12.26 -3.55
N ALA A 89 -7.05 13.12 -4.05
CA ALA A 89 -7.32 13.24 -5.48
C ALA A 89 -6.07 13.64 -6.27
N ALA A 90 -5.27 14.58 -5.76
CA ALA A 90 -4.03 15.01 -6.40
C ALA A 90 -2.99 13.88 -6.48
N MET A 91 -2.82 13.12 -5.40
CA MET A 91 -1.89 11.99 -5.34
C MET A 91 -2.35 10.83 -6.23
N HIS A 92 -3.65 10.52 -6.23
CA HIS A 92 -4.21 9.50 -7.12
C HIS A 92 -4.04 9.87 -8.60
N ALA A 93 -4.23 11.14 -8.94
CA ALA A 93 -4.01 11.62 -10.30
C ALA A 93 -2.54 11.52 -10.71
N ALA A 94 -1.62 11.97 -9.84
CA ALA A 94 -0.18 11.86 -10.10
C ALA A 94 0.26 10.40 -10.28
N LEU A 95 -0.18 9.49 -9.40
CA LEU A 95 0.09 8.06 -9.49
C LEU A 95 -0.44 7.43 -10.77
N ARG A 96 -1.65 7.81 -11.20
CA ARG A 96 -2.22 7.31 -12.46
C ARG A 96 -1.39 7.73 -13.66
N THR A 97 -1.06 9.03 -13.74
CA THR A 97 -0.23 9.55 -14.84
C THR A 97 1.15 8.90 -14.87
N ALA A 98 1.77 8.69 -13.70
CA ALA A 98 3.05 8.02 -13.63
C ALA A 98 2.96 6.53 -14.00
N GLY A 99 1.88 5.86 -13.60
CA GLY A 99 1.60 4.48 -13.99
C GLY A 99 1.35 4.30 -15.48
N GLU A 100 0.59 5.19 -16.11
CA GLU A 100 0.42 5.24 -17.57
C GLU A 100 1.76 5.43 -18.29
N ARG A 101 2.62 6.33 -17.77
CA ARG A 101 3.93 6.64 -18.35
C ARG A 101 4.93 5.48 -18.25
N LEU A 102 4.87 4.72 -17.16
CA LEU A 102 5.82 3.65 -16.85
C LEU A 102 5.24 2.25 -17.10
N GLU A 103 4.04 2.17 -17.67
CA GLU A 103 3.31 0.92 -17.93
C GLU A 103 3.14 0.05 -16.66
N ILE A 104 2.94 0.71 -15.52
CA ILE A 104 2.70 0.04 -14.23
C ILE A 104 1.24 -0.40 -14.16
N ASP A 105 1.01 -1.69 -13.89
CA ASP A 105 -0.32 -2.25 -13.73
C ASP A 105 -1.10 -1.60 -12.57
N ASP A 106 -2.41 -1.43 -12.76
CA ASP A 106 -3.30 -0.78 -11.78
C ASP A 106 -3.29 -1.49 -10.41
N SER A 107 -3.11 -2.82 -10.39
CA SER A 107 -2.98 -3.57 -9.14
C SER A 107 -1.75 -3.15 -8.34
N ARG A 108 -0.66 -2.74 -9.02
CA ARG A 108 0.57 -2.25 -8.39
C ARG A 108 0.47 -0.80 -7.94
N LEU A 109 -0.21 0.04 -8.71
CA LEU A 109 -0.52 1.39 -8.26
C LEU A 109 -1.43 1.39 -7.02
N ALA A 110 -2.34 0.42 -6.91
CA ALA A 110 -3.18 0.25 -5.72
C ALA A 110 -2.35 -0.06 -4.46
N GLU A 111 -1.22 -0.75 -4.60
CA GLU A 111 -0.30 -1.01 -3.49
C GLU A 111 0.31 0.29 -2.94
N VAL A 112 0.71 1.21 -3.83
CA VAL A 112 1.24 2.54 -3.44
C VAL A 112 0.16 3.44 -2.83
N ARG A 113 -1.10 3.33 -3.28
CA ARG A 113 -2.22 4.11 -2.72
C ARG A 113 -2.58 3.71 -1.29
N VAL A 114 -2.28 2.46 -0.90
CA VAL A 114 -2.65 1.87 0.40
C VAL A 114 -1.49 1.85 1.40
N GLY A 115 -0.24 1.90 0.92
CA GLY A 115 0.97 1.98 1.73
C GLY A 115 1.25 3.38 2.24
#